data_AF-V7CY33-F1
#
_entry.id   AF-V7CY33-F1
#
_cell.length_a   1.000
_cell.length_b   1.000
_cell.length_c   1.000
_cell.angle_alpha   90.00
_cell.angle_beta   90.00
_cell.angle_gamma   90.00
#
_symmetry.space_group_name_H-M   'P 1'
#
loop_
_entity.id
_entity.type
_entity.pdbx_description
1 polymer ?
#
loop_
_entity_poly.entity_id
_entity_poly.type
_entity_poly.pdbx_seq_one_letter_code
_entity_poly.pdbx_strand_id
1 'polypeptide(L)'
;VVMEKLAEFDLLKHANKPSFSLSGGNKRKLSVAIAMIGDPPIVILDEPSTGMDPIAKRFMWDVISRISTRRGKTAVILTTHSMNEAQALCTRIGIMVGGQLRCIGSPQHLKTRFGNHLELEVKPTEVSSVDLQTLCQAIQERLLEVPSHPRSLLNDLEICIGGTDSVTSAGNTSIAEISLTREMISLIGHWLGNEERVKTLISCTPVCDGASLEQLSEQLFRGGGIPLPVFSEWWLSKQKFSEIDSFILSSFRGARCQGCNGLSIRYQLPYNEDFSLADVFGLLERNRNTLGIAEYSISQSTLETIFNHFAANP
;
A
#
# COMPACT_ATOMS: atom_id res chain seq x y z
N VAL A 1 37.79 8.20 -31.35
CA VAL A 1 37.12 8.72 -30.13
C VAL A 1 35.67 9.12 -30.37
N VAL A 2 35.34 10.19 -31.10
CA VAL A 2 33.92 10.63 -31.23
C VAL A 2 33.03 9.60 -31.94
N MET A 3 33.43 9.10 -33.11
CA MET A 3 32.65 8.09 -33.85
C MET A 3 32.50 6.78 -33.07
N GLU A 4 33.50 6.42 -32.28
CA GLU A 4 33.46 5.25 -31.39
C GLU A 4 32.42 5.44 -30.28
N LYS A 5 32.40 6.59 -29.61
CA LYS A 5 31.35 6.90 -28.61
C LYS A 5 29.96 6.97 -29.23
N LEU A 6 29.81 7.52 -30.44
CA LEU A 6 28.53 7.47 -31.15
C LEU A 6 28.07 6.04 -31.46
N ALA A 7 29.00 5.12 -31.74
CA ALA A 7 28.70 3.70 -31.92
C ALA A 7 28.32 3.03 -30.58
N GLU A 8 29.07 3.29 -29.50
CA GLU A 8 28.81 2.73 -28.17
C GLU A 8 27.42 3.07 -27.65
N PHE A 9 26.90 4.26 -27.96
CA PHE A 9 25.60 4.76 -27.52
C PHE A 9 24.45 4.56 -28.55
N ASP A 10 24.68 3.83 -29.66
CA ASP A 10 23.69 3.63 -30.74
C ASP A 10 23.14 4.95 -31.33
N LEU A 11 24.05 5.91 -31.56
CA LEU A 11 23.73 7.25 -32.10
C LEU A 11 24.22 7.47 -33.53
N LEU A 12 24.88 6.49 -34.17
CA LEU A 12 25.42 6.64 -35.54
C LEU A 12 24.36 7.05 -36.58
N LYS A 13 23.15 6.47 -36.49
CA LYS A 13 21.99 6.82 -37.34
C LYS A 13 21.50 8.28 -37.17
N HIS A 14 21.98 8.95 -36.13
CA HIS A 14 21.63 10.32 -35.78
C HIS A 14 22.84 11.27 -35.84
N ALA A 15 24.00 10.82 -36.33
CA ALA A 15 25.26 11.59 -36.29
C ALA A 15 25.17 12.97 -36.97
N ASN A 16 24.42 13.07 -38.08
CA ASN A 16 24.25 14.31 -38.84
C ASN A 16 22.98 15.10 -38.46
N LYS A 17 22.24 14.66 -37.43
CA LYS A 17 21.02 15.34 -36.98
C LYS A 17 21.36 16.34 -35.88
N PRO A 18 20.80 17.56 -35.90
CA PRO A 18 21.04 18.53 -34.85
C PRO A 18 20.45 18.04 -33.53
N SER A 19 21.15 18.28 -32.41
CA SER A 19 20.81 17.73 -31.09
C SER A 19 19.39 18.08 -30.62
N PHE A 20 18.88 19.27 -30.98
CA PHE A 20 17.52 19.69 -30.63
C PHE A 20 16.43 18.81 -31.25
N SER A 21 16.72 18.19 -32.41
CA SER A 21 15.79 17.31 -33.14
C SER A 21 15.74 15.87 -32.62
N LEU A 22 16.63 15.51 -31.69
CA LEU A 22 16.68 14.19 -31.08
C LEU A 22 15.52 13.99 -30.09
N SER A 23 15.05 12.74 -29.95
CA SER A 23 14.12 12.34 -28.90
C SER A 23 14.75 12.56 -27.51
N GLY A 24 13.92 12.70 -26.46
CA GLY A 24 14.41 12.89 -25.09
C GLY A 24 15.44 11.84 -24.66
N GLY A 25 15.16 10.55 -24.94
CA GLY A 25 16.10 9.47 -24.67
C GLY A 25 17.41 9.58 -25.46
N ASN A 26 17.35 9.93 -26.76
CA ASN A 26 18.58 10.11 -27.55
C ASN A 26 19.40 11.33 -27.11
N LYS A 27 18.75 12.42 -26.68
CA LYS A 27 19.43 13.57 -26.05
C LYS A 27 20.17 13.14 -24.78
N ARG A 28 19.55 12.28 -23.98
CA ARG A 28 20.15 11.74 -22.76
C ARG A 28 21.35 10.85 -23.06
N LYS A 29 21.23 9.92 -24.02
CA LYS A 29 22.35 9.12 -24.53
C LYS A 29 23.49 10.00 -25.01
N LEU A 30 23.19 11.04 -25.80
CA LEU A 30 24.18 11.99 -26.29
C LEU A 30 24.87 12.74 -25.16
N SER A 31 24.12 13.18 -24.14
CA SER A 31 24.67 13.86 -22.96
C SER A 31 25.70 12.99 -22.22
N VAL A 32 25.35 11.74 -21.94
CA VAL A 32 26.26 10.78 -21.28
C VAL A 32 27.46 10.47 -22.20
N ALA A 33 27.23 10.32 -23.51
CA ALA A 33 28.30 10.09 -24.47
C ALA A 33 29.32 11.24 -24.48
N ILE A 34 28.87 12.50 -24.41
CA ILE A 34 29.72 13.69 -24.34
C ILE A 34 30.56 13.66 -23.05
N ALA A 35 29.95 13.36 -21.90
CA ALA A 35 30.65 13.28 -20.61
C ALA A 35 31.73 12.18 -20.57
N MET A 36 31.60 11.16 -21.43
CA MET A 36 32.53 10.03 -21.52
C MET A 36 33.61 10.22 -22.60
N ILE A 37 33.60 11.32 -23.37
CA ILE A 37 34.64 11.60 -24.36
C ILE A 37 35.99 11.77 -23.65
N GLY A 38 37.01 11.08 -24.16
CA GLY A 38 38.37 11.16 -23.61
C GLY A 38 38.63 10.23 -22.43
N ASP A 39 37.70 9.32 -22.12
CA ASP A 39 37.80 8.32 -21.04
C ASP A 39 38.32 8.93 -19.71
N PRO A 40 37.61 9.94 -19.18
CA PRO A 40 38.03 10.63 -17.96
C PRO A 40 38.15 9.67 -16.76
N PRO A 41 39.06 9.93 -15.81
CA PRO A 41 39.24 9.06 -14.65
C PRO A 41 38.05 9.08 -13.68
N ILE A 42 37.27 10.15 -13.68
CA ILE A 42 36.05 10.30 -12.86
C ILE A 42 34.97 10.93 -13.72
N VAL A 43 33.75 10.38 -13.67
CA VAL A 43 32.56 10.93 -14.31
C VAL A 43 31.44 11.05 -13.29
N ILE A 44 30.80 12.22 -13.25
CA ILE A 44 29.63 12.48 -12.41
C ILE A 44 28.40 12.58 -13.33
N LEU A 45 27.40 11.74 -13.07
CA LEU A 45 26.17 11.67 -13.85
C LEU A 45 24.98 11.99 -12.96
N ASP A 46 24.33 13.13 -13.22
CA ASP A 46 23.13 13.49 -12.48
C ASP A 46 21.89 12.88 -13.14
N GLU A 47 21.23 11.91 -12.50
CA GLU A 47 19.97 11.27 -12.95
C GLU A 47 20.00 10.64 -14.37
N PRO A 48 21.04 9.89 -14.76
CA PRO A 48 21.36 9.62 -16.17
C PRO A 48 20.22 8.99 -16.97
N SER A 49 19.42 8.07 -16.40
CA SER A 49 18.37 7.36 -17.13
C SER A 49 16.95 7.95 -17.00
N THR A 50 16.82 9.11 -16.34
CA THR A 50 15.51 9.73 -16.06
C THR A 50 14.78 10.18 -17.33
N GLY A 51 13.48 9.89 -17.40
CA GLY A 51 12.63 10.19 -18.56
C GLY A 51 12.82 9.28 -19.78
N MET A 52 13.62 8.23 -19.68
CA MET A 52 13.78 7.22 -20.75
C MET A 52 12.77 6.07 -20.61
N ASP A 53 12.41 5.46 -21.74
CA ASP A 53 11.62 4.23 -21.74
C ASP A 53 12.41 3.04 -21.16
N PRO A 54 11.75 1.96 -20.69
CA PRO A 54 12.42 0.85 -20.02
C PRO A 54 13.53 0.18 -20.84
N ILE A 55 13.39 0.13 -22.17
CA ILE A 55 14.38 -0.49 -23.06
C ILE A 55 15.61 0.42 -23.16
N ALA A 56 15.40 1.71 -23.36
CA ALA A 56 16.50 2.67 -23.45
C ALA A 56 17.23 2.88 -22.11
N LYS A 57 16.52 2.77 -20.97
CA LYS A 57 17.13 2.73 -19.62
C LYS A 57 18.11 1.57 -19.48
N ARG A 58 17.67 0.34 -19.78
CA ARG A 58 18.54 -0.85 -19.71
C ARG A 58 19.75 -0.73 -20.62
N PHE A 59 19.55 -0.26 -21.85
CA PHE A 59 20.67 0.02 -22.76
C PHE A 59 21.67 1.00 -22.16
N MET A 60 21.18 2.09 -21.54
CA MET A 60 22.05 3.06 -20.88
C MET A 60 22.81 2.42 -19.70
N TRP A 61 22.15 1.58 -18.91
CA TRP A 61 22.79 0.86 -17.82
C TRP A 61 23.90 -0.07 -18.31
N ASP A 62 23.65 -0.81 -19.39
CA ASP A 62 24.66 -1.68 -20.02
C ASP A 62 25.87 -0.90 -20.53
N VAL A 63 25.64 0.29 -21.08
CA VAL A 63 26.74 1.19 -21.52
C VAL A 63 27.54 1.67 -20.32
N ILE A 64 26.89 2.20 -19.27
CA ILE A 64 27.57 2.71 -18.08
C ILE A 64 28.33 1.59 -17.37
N SER A 65 27.72 0.41 -17.21
CA SER A 65 28.33 -0.78 -16.59
C SER A 65 29.54 -1.27 -17.38
N ARG A 66 29.45 -1.33 -18.71
CA ARG A 66 30.61 -1.66 -19.56
C ARG A 66 31.72 -0.63 -19.39
N ILE A 67 31.41 0.66 -19.34
CA ILE A 67 32.44 1.71 -19.21
C ILE A 67 33.13 1.64 -17.85
N SER A 68 32.38 1.46 -16.76
CA SER A 68 32.95 1.35 -15.41
C SER A 68 33.82 0.10 -15.25
N THR A 69 33.44 -1.02 -15.88
CA THR A 69 34.16 -2.30 -15.77
C THR A 69 35.32 -2.45 -16.76
N ARG A 70 35.28 -1.77 -17.92
CA ARG A 70 36.17 -2.09 -19.06
C ARG A 70 37.66 -1.85 -18.88
N ARG A 71 38.14 -1.36 -17.74
CA ARG A 71 39.58 -1.19 -17.45
C ARG A 71 39.90 -0.73 -16.01
N GLY A 72 38.90 -0.56 -15.14
CA GLY A 72 39.09 0.10 -13.83
C GLY A 72 39.64 1.54 -13.92
N LYS A 73 39.57 2.16 -15.11
CA LYS A 73 40.16 3.47 -15.40
C LYS A 73 39.25 4.64 -15.03
N THR A 74 37.93 4.42 -15.01
CA THR A 74 36.93 5.47 -14.81
C THR A 74 36.05 5.13 -13.63
N ALA A 75 36.06 5.97 -12.59
CA ALA A 75 35.10 5.93 -11.50
C ALA A 75 33.84 6.69 -11.91
N VAL A 76 32.68 6.05 -11.83
CA VAL A 76 31.39 6.68 -12.12
C VAL A 76 30.66 6.97 -10.82
N ILE A 77 30.29 8.23 -10.60
CA ILE A 77 29.42 8.66 -9.52
C ILE A 77 28.11 9.08 -10.16
N LEU A 78 26.99 8.49 -9.71
CA LEU A 78 25.68 8.86 -10.21
C LEU A 78 24.74 9.21 -9.06
N THR A 79 23.84 10.16 -9.32
CA THR A 79 22.66 10.41 -8.50
C THR A 79 21.46 9.76 -9.18
N THR A 80 20.59 9.16 -8.39
CA THR A 80 19.35 8.58 -8.89
C THR A 80 18.33 8.49 -7.76
N HIS A 81 17.08 8.77 -8.08
CA HIS A 81 15.92 8.44 -7.26
C HIS A 81 15.42 7.01 -7.50
N SER A 82 15.95 6.30 -8.50
CA SER A 82 15.55 4.93 -8.82
C SER A 82 16.43 3.90 -8.11
N MET A 83 15.85 3.17 -7.16
CA MET A 83 16.55 2.08 -6.47
C MET A 83 16.97 0.94 -7.42
N ASN A 84 16.20 0.71 -8.49
CA ASN A 84 16.55 -0.27 -9.51
C ASN A 84 17.81 0.12 -10.28
N GLU A 85 17.98 1.41 -10.60
CA GLU A 85 19.19 1.92 -11.25
C GLU A 85 20.40 1.83 -10.31
N ALA A 86 20.24 2.27 -9.06
CA ALA A 86 21.29 2.19 -8.05
C ALA A 86 21.73 0.74 -7.82
N GLN A 87 20.80 -0.21 -7.74
CA GLN A 87 21.11 -1.62 -7.52
C GLN A 87 21.77 -2.28 -8.74
N ALA A 88 21.41 -1.87 -9.96
CA ALA A 88 21.99 -2.42 -11.19
C ALA A 88 23.39 -1.88 -11.47
N LEU A 89 23.67 -0.61 -11.18
CA LEU A 89 24.90 0.08 -11.58
C LEU A 89 25.92 0.25 -10.46
N CYS A 90 25.48 0.44 -9.22
CA CYS A 90 26.35 0.89 -8.16
C CYS A 90 26.94 -0.26 -7.34
N THR A 91 28.26 -0.26 -7.19
CA THR A 91 28.96 -1.15 -6.24
C THR A 91 28.84 -0.65 -4.79
N ARG A 92 28.67 0.67 -4.61
CA ARG A 92 28.42 1.34 -3.35
C ARG A 92 27.29 2.35 -3.52
N ILE A 93 26.33 2.33 -2.60
CA ILE A 93 25.20 3.25 -2.54
C ILE A 93 25.40 4.13 -1.32
N GLY A 94 25.24 5.44 -1.51
CA GLY A 94 25.15 6.43 -0.44
C GLY A 94 23.74 6.99 -0.36
N ILE A 95 23.14 7.03 0.83
CA ILE A 95 21.82 7.63 1.04
C ILE A 95 22.01 9.01 1.67
N MET A 96 21.51 10.04 1.01
CA MET A 96 21.57 11.42 1.47
C MET A 96 20.18 11.89 1.93
N VAL A 97 20.09 12.47 3.12
CA VAL A 97 18.86 13.04 3.70
C VAL A 97 19.18 14.36 4.37
N GLY A 98 18.37 15.40 4.14
CA GLY A 98 18.60 16.72 4.75
C GLY A 98 19.96 17.35 4.40
N GLY A 99 20.55 17.00 3.25
CA GLY A 99 21.89 17.45 2.86
C GLY A 99 23.05 16.72 3.55
N GLN A 100 22.77 15.69 4.34
CA GLN A 100 23.78 14.87 5.01
C GLN A 100 23.79 13.44 4.48
N LEU A 101 24.99 12.86 4.32
CA LEU A 101 25.15 11.45 3.94
C LEU A 101 24.89 10.56 5.17
N ARG A 102 23.71 9.95 5.23
CA ARG A 102 23.26 9.13 6.37
C ARG A 102 23.95 7.78 6.42
N CYS A 103 24.15 7.15 5.28
CA CYS A 103 24.85 5.88 5.20
C CYS A 103 25.53 5.70 3.84
N ILE A 104 26.55 4.83 3.81
CA ILE A 104 27.25 4.43 2.60
C ILE A 104 27.70 2.97 2.74
N GLY A 105 27.51 2.17 1.69
CA GLY A 105 27.90 0.77 1.70
C GLY A 105 27.52 0.06 0.42
N SER A 106 27.89 -1.23 0.30
CA SER A 106 27.35 -2.05 -0.79
C SER A 106 25.83 -2.26 -0.60
N PRO A 107 25.07 -2.56 -1.66
CA PRO A 107 23.66 -2.92 -1.56
C PRO A 107 23.39 -3.98 -0.47
N GLN A 108 24.24 -5.01 -0.41
CA GLN A 108 24.13 -6.08 0.57
C GLN A 108 24.46 -5.62 2.00
N HIS A 109 25.48 -4.77 2.17
CA HIS A 109 25.82 -4.20 3.47
C HIS A 109 24.66 -3.35 4.02
N LEU A 110 24.06 -2.51 3.19
CA LEU A 110 22.92 -1.68 3.60
C LEU A 110 21.71 -2.54 3.99
N LYS A 111 21.39 -3.58 3.21
CA LYS A 111 20.34 -4.54 3.55
C LYS A 111 20.62 -5.29 4.85
N THR A 112 21.87 -5.68 5.11
CA THR A 112 22.21 -6.39 6.34
C THR A 112 22.16 -5.46 7.56
N ARG A 113 22.63 -4.22 7.41
CA ARG A 113 22.74 -3.26 8.52
C ARG A 113 21.42 -2.59 8.89
N PHE A 114 20.57 -2.31 7.91
CA PHE A 114 19.32 -1.56 8.09
C PHE A 114 18.07 -2.37 7.74
N GLY A 115 18.24 -3.57 7.20
CA GLY A 115 17.16 -4.47 6.77
C GLY A 115 16.92 -5.64 7.72
N ASN A 116 16.99 -5.39 9.02
CA ASN A 116 16.73 -6.33 10.11
C ASN A 116 15.24 -6.55 10.37
N HIS A 117 14.41 -6.43 9.34
CA HIS A 117 12.96 -6.61 9.44
C HIS A 117 12.43 -7.32 8.20
N LEU A 118 11.38 -8.09 8.40
CA LEU A 118 10.57 -8.66 7.32
C LEU A 118 9.32 -7.81 7.14
N GLU A 119 8.91 -7.64 5.90
CA GLU A 119 7.62 -7.09 5.55
C GLU A 119 6.66 -8.24 5.28
N LEU A 120 5.58 -8.29 6.05
CA LEU A 120 4.47 -9.22 5.86
C LEU A 120 3.27 -8.41 5.39
N GLU A 121 2.76 -8.71 4.21
CA GLU A 121 1.48 -8.20 3.73
C GLU A 121 0.44 -9.33 3.78
N VAL A 122 -0.71 -9.08 4.41
CA VAL A 122 -1.80 -10.04 4.55
C VAL A 122 -3.07 -9.49 3.93
N LYS A 123 -3.71 -10.28 3.07
CA LYS A 123 -5.03 -10.02 2.51
C LYS A 123 -6.05 -11.02 3.09
N PRO A 124 -7.06 -10.54 3.84
CA PRO A 124 -8.13 -11.41 4.31
C PRO A 124 -9.01 -11.86 3.14
N THR A 125 -9.73 -12.96 3.35
CA THR A 125 -10.78 -13.42 2.46
C THR A 125 -11.97 -12.46 2.51
N GLU A 126 -12.59 -12.26 1.35
CA GLU A 126 -13.84 -11.52 1.22
C GLU A 126 -14.90 -12.04 2.19
N VAL A 127 -15.83 -11.16 2.56
CA VAL A 127 -16.94 -11.51 3.44
C VAL A 127 -17.87 -12.46 2.69
N SER A 128 -18.20 -13.61 3.28
CA SER A 128 -19.11 -14.55 2.62
C SER A 128 -20.53 -13.99 2.61
N SER A 129 -21.30 -14.27 1.55
CA SER A 129 -22.70 -13.82 1.45
C SER A 129 -23.56 -14.38 2.59
N VAL A 130 -23.21 -15.57 3.09
CA VAL A 130 -23.91 -16.23 4.21
C VAL A 130 -23.66 -15.49 5.52
N ASP A 131 -22.40 -15.13 5.82
CA ASP A 131 -22.07 -14.37 7.04
C ASP A 131 -22.71 -12.98 7.03
N LEU A 132 -22.70 -12.33 5.85
CA LEU A 132 -23.33 -11.04 5.66
C LEU A 132 -24.84 -11.11 5.88
N GLN A 133 -25.52 -12.08 5.28
CA GLN A 133 -26.97 -12.29 5.48
C GLN A 133 -27.30 -12.59 6.94
N THR A 134 -26.49 -13.42 7.60
CA THR A 134 -26.67 -13.80 9.00
C THR A 134 -26.55 -12.58 9.92
N LEU A 135 -25.52 -11.74 9.72
CA LEU A 135 -25.33 -10.52 10.51
C LEU A 135 -26.44 -9.49 10.25
N CYS A 136 -26.80 -9.28 8.97
CA CYS A 136 -27.91 -8.40 8.60
C CYS A 136 -29.22 -8.82 9.28
N GLN A 137 -29.54 -10.12 9.24
CA GLN A 137 -30.76 -10.66 9.86
C GLN A 137 -30.72 -10.50 11.39
N ALA A 138 -29.60 -10.81 12.03
CA ALA A 138 -29.44 -10.63 13.48
C ALA A 138 -29.60 -9.17 13.92
N ILE A 139 -29.05 -8.22 13.15
CA ILE A 139 -29.22 -6.79 13.41
C ILE A 139 -30.68 -6.37 13.19
N GLN A 140 -31.32 -6.85 12.13
CA GLN A 140 -32.73 -6.53 11.83
C GLN A 140 -33.67 -7.02 12.94
N GLU A 141 -33.50 -8.26 13.41
CA GLU A 141 -34.31 -8.83 14.51
C GLU A 141 -34.12 -8.03 15.81
N ARG A 142 -32.88 -7.67 16.15
CA ARG A 142 -32.56 -6.87 17.34
C ARG A 142 -33.10 -5.44 17.28
N LEU A 143 -33.10 -4.83 16.09
CA LEU A 143 -33.69 -3.49 15.88
C LEU A 143 -35.21 -3.51 16.04
N LEU A 144 -35.88 -4.60 15.65
CA LEU A 144 -37.32 -4.79 15.82
C LEU A 144 -37.72 -5.10 17.27
N GLU A 145 -36.82 -5.66 18.08
CA GLU A 145 -37.05 -5.98 19.50
C GLU A 145 -36.82 -4.80 20.46
N VAL A 146 -36.38 -3.64 20.00
CA VAL A 146 -36.21 -2.45 20.87
C VAL A 146 -37.59 -2.06 21.41
N PRO A 147 -37.82 -2.08 22.74
CA PRO A 147 -39.12 -1.72 23.30
C PRO A 147 -39.37 -0.25 22.99
N SER A 148 -40.35 0.03 22.14
CA SER A 148 -40.93 1.34 22.01
C SER A 148 -41.53 1.74 23.36
N HIS A 149 -40.81 2.56 24.12
CA HIS A 149 -41.40 3.33 25.22
C HIS A 149 -41.35 4.82 24.91
N PRO A 150 -42.38 5.56 25.34
CA PRO A 150 -43.03 6.52 24.46
C PRO A 150 -42.42 7.89 24.66
N ARG A 151 -42.06 8.57 23.56
CA ARG A 151 -42.54 9.92 23.24
C ARG A 151 -41.99 10.38 21.90
N SER A 152 -42.95 10.64 21.00
CA SER A 152 -42.97 11.71 20.01
C SER A 152 -41.77 11.83 19.09
N LEU A 153 -41.93 11.39 17.83
CA LEU A 153 -41.51 12.09 16.61
C LEU A 153 -41.71 11.26 15.32
N LEU A 154 -42.16 10.00 15.41
CA LEU A 154 -42.34 9.12 14.23
C LEU A 154 -43.75 9.12 13.60
N ASN A 155 -44.69 9.91 14.11
CA ASN A 155 -46.03 10.01 13.51
C ASN A 155 -46.19 11.09 12.44
N ASP A 156 -45.14 11.89 12.14
CA ASP A 156 -45.24 12.98 11.16
C ASP A 156 -44.64 12.64 9.79
N LEU A 157 -44.36 11.36 9.50
CA LEU A 157 -43.95 10.90 8.17
C LEU A 157 -44.98 9.98 7.52
N GLU A 158 -46.26 10.22 7.81
CA GLU A 158 -47.38 9.71 7.01
C GLU A 158 -48.11 10.86 6.31
N ILE A 159 -47.39 11.68 5.53
CA ILE A 159 -48.01 12.52 4.49
C ILE A 159 -47.06 12.55 3.29
N CYS A 160 -47.52 11.96 2.19
CA CYS A 160 -47.11 12.14 0.78
C CYS A 160 -46.73 10.85 0.03
N ILE A 161 -47.58 9.81 0.05
CA ILE A 161 -47.84 9.02 -1.17
C ILE A 161 -49.33 8.77 -1.25
N GLY A 162 -49.98 9.37 -2.25
CA GLY A 162 -51.40 9.17 -2.55
C GLY A 162 -51.72 7.70 -2.83
N GLY A 163 -52.88 7.27 -2.38
CA GLY A 163 -53.32 5.88 -2.44
C GLY A 163 -53.47 5.32 -3.85
N THR A 164 -53.31 4.00 -3.96
CA THR A 164 -54.43 3.07 -4.14
C THR A 164 -54.01 1.66 -3.68
N ASP A 165 -54.80 1.13 -2.75
CA ASP A 165 -55.10 -0.27 -2.43
C ASP A 165 -54.16 -1.38 -2.94
N SER A 166 -53.43 -2.01 -2.01
CA SER A 166 -53.46 -3.47 -1.84
C SER A 166 -52.86 -3.88 -0.50
N VAL A 167 -53.74 -4.33 0.39
CA VAL A 167 -53.39 -5.09 1.59
C VAL A 167 -52.71 -6.39 1.15
N THR A 168 -51.40 -6.50 1.34
CA THR A 168 -50.71 -7.80 1.48
C THR A 168 -49.54 -7.70 2.46
N SER A 169 -49.58 -8.56 3.48
CA SER A 169 -48.44 -9.07 4.26
C SER A 169 -47.52 -8.06 4.95
N ALA A 170 -47.73 -7.89 6.26
CA ALA A 170 -46.65 -7.56 7.18
C ALA A 170 -45.57 -8.67 7.10
N GLY A 171 -44.42 -8.34 6.54
CA GLY A 171 -43.27 -9.25 6.48
C GLY A 171 -42.44 -9.02 5.22
N ASN A 172 -41.18 -8.62 5.43
CA ASN A 172 -40.12 -8.41 4.44
C ASN A 172 -39.99 -6.98 3.90
N THR A 173 -39.72 -6.00 4.78
CA THR A 173 -38.89 -4.86 4.39
C THR A 173 -37.57 -5.44 3.85
N SER A 174 -37.19 -5.11 2.62
CA SER A 174 -35.97 -5.69 2.05
C SER A 174 -34.76 -5.19 2.86
N ILE A 175 -33.82 -6.07 3.21
CA ILE A 175 -32.61 -5.74 4.00
C ILE A 175 -31.83 -4.56 3.38
N ALA A 176 -31.94 -4.40 2.05
CA ALA A 176 -31.32 -3.32 1.29
C ALA A 176 -31.94 -1.92 1.57
N GLU A 177 -33.17 -1.84 2.08
CA GLU A 177 -33.87 -0.58 2.37
C GLU A 177 -33.56 -0.01 3.76
N ILE A 178 -32.94 -0.79 4.65
CA ILE A 178 -32.63 -0.34 6.01
C ILE A 178 -31.40 0.56 5.98
N SER A 179 -31.59 1.84 6.26
CA SER A 179 -30.51 2.82 6.43
C SER A 179 -30.27 3.09 7.92
N LEU A 180 -29.04 2.87 8.37
CA LEU A 180 -28.63 3.01 9.77
C LEU A 180 -28.17 4.43 10.05
N THR A 181 -28.84 5.11 10.99
CA THR A 181 -28.41 6.42 11.50
C THR A 181 -27.26 6.27 12.51
N ARG A 182 -26.62 7.40 12.87
CA ARG A 182 -25.53 7.44 13.85
C ARG A 182 -25.90 6.78 15.19
N GLU A 183 -27.11 7.00 15.66
CA GLU A 183 -27.63 6.45 16.92
C GLU A 183 -27.79 4.93 16.83
N MET A 184 -28.33 4.44 15.70
CA MET A 184 -28.47 3.00 15.44
C MET A 184 -27.12 2.30 15.39
N ILE A 185 -26.14 2.90 14.70
CA ILE A 185 -24.76 2.35 14.62
C ILE A 185 -24.14 2.29 16.02
N SER A 186 -24.30 3.34 16.85
CA SER A 186 -23.81 3.33 18.24
C SER A 186 -24.43 2.20 19.07
N LEU A 187 -25.74 1.96 18.91
CA LEU A 187 -26.45 0.90 19.61
C LEU A 187 -25.98 -0.49 19.16
N ILE A 188 -25.80 -0.68 17.85
CA ILE A 188 -25.27 -1.92 17.27
C ILE A 188 -23.84 -2.18 17.77
N GLY A 189 -23.00 -1.15 17.88
CA GLY A 189 -21.65 -1.26 18.43
C GLY A 189 -21.63 -1.79 19.87
N HIS A 190 -22.59 -1.35 20.70
CA HIS A 190 -22.77 -1.86 22.06
C HIS A 190 -23.25 -3.33 22.04
N TRP A 191 -24.19 -3.70 21.16
CA TRP A 191 -24.68 -5.08 21.06
C TRP A 191 -23.61 -6.07 20.60
N LEU A 192 -22.76 -5.64 19.67
CA LEU A 192 -21.67 -6.46 19.13
C LEU A 192 -20.39 -6.37 20.00
N GLY A 193 -20.42 -5.62 21.11
CA GLY A 193 -19.36 -5.61 22.12
C GLY A 193 -18.08 -4.87 21.73
N ASN A 194 -18.13 -3.97 20.75
CA ASN A 194 -16.97 -3.17 20.33
C ASN A 194 -17.36 -1.73 20.01
N GLU A 195 -17.61 -0.95 21.06
CA GLU A 195 -18.03 0.46 20.95
C GLU A 195 -16.95 1.34 20.32
N GLU A 196 -15.67 1.08 20.60
CA GLU A 196 -14.55 1.89 20.08
C GLU A 196 -14.47 1.83 18.55
N ARG A 197 -14.76 0.66 17.95
CA ARG A 197 -14.84 0.49 16.50
C ARG A 197 -15.92 1.37 15.86
N VAL A 198 -17.05 1.55 16.54
CA VAL A 198 -18.12 2.44 16.05
C VAL A 198 -17.77 3.90 16.29
N LYS A 199 -17.16 4.21 17.44
CA LYS A 199 -16.72 5.58 17.74
C LYS A 199 -15.70 6.08 16.71
N THR A 200 -14.79 5.25 16.21
CA THR A 200 -13.87 5.64 15.13
C THR A 200 -14.60 5.96 13.83
N LEU A 201 -15.63 5.18 13.47
CA LEU A 201 -16.50 5.46 12.31
C LEU A 201 -17.30 6.77 12.47
N ILE A 202 -17.83 7.06 13.68
CA ILE A 202 -18.68 8.23 13.94
C ILE A 202 -17.86 9.52 14.12
N SER A 203 -16.66 9.43 14.69
CA SER A 203 -15.82 10.59 15.04
C SER A 203 -14.96 11.11 13.90
N CYS A 204 -14.92 10.44 12.74
CA CYS A 204 -14.05 10.77 11.60
C CYS A 204 -12.58 10.99 12.03
N THR A 205 -12.09 10.22 13.01
CA THR A 205 -10.69 10.30 13.41
C THR A 205 -9.87 9.37 12.52
N PRO A 206 -8.85 9.87 11.78
CA PRO A 206 -8.04 9.06 10.89
C PRO A 206 -7.06 8.23 11.74
N VAL A 207 -7.52 7.11 12.27
CA VAL A 207 -6.64 6.12 12.90
C VAL A 207 -6.35 5.05 11.87
N CYS A 208 -5.24 5.19 11.15
CA CYS A 208 -4.57 4.17 10.30
C CYS A 208 -5.43 3.35 9.32
N ASP A 209 -6.69 3.71 9.11
CA ASP A 209 -7.68 2.92 8.41
C ASP A 209 -7.97 3.58 7.07
N GLY A 210 -7.52 2.93 5.99
CA GLY A 210 -7.51 3.47 4.63
C GLY A 210 -8.87 3.87 4.04
N ALA A 211 -8.88 4.08 2.73
CA ALA A 211 -9.94 4.73 1.94
C ALA A 211 -11.40 4.26 2.20
N SER A 212 -11.61 3.03 2.69
CA SER A 212 -12.96 2.50 2.98
C SER A 212 -13.63 3.13 4.21
N LEU A 213 -12.87 3.46 5.26
CA LEU A 213 -13.43 4.11 6.45
C LEU A 213 -13.80 5.57 6.14
N GLU A 214 -12.95 6.27 5.39
CA GLU A 214 -13.20 7.65 4.95
C GLU A 214 -14.49 7.74 4.13
N GLN A 215 -14.69 6.83 3.17
CA GLN A 215 -15.89 6.81 2.33
C GLN A 215 -17.18 6.56 3.13
N LEU A 216 -17.17 5.63 4.09
CA LEU A 216 -18.34 5.34 4.92
C LEU A 216 -18.65 6.46 5.91
N SER A 217 -17.60 7.05 6.50
CA SER A 217 -17.75 8.19 7.40
C SER A 217 -18.30 9.43 6.67
N GLU A 218 -17.88 9.64 5.42
CA GLU A 218 -18.40 10.72 4.58
C GLU A 218 -19.86 10.47 4.15
N GLN A 219 -20.21 9.22 3.83
CA GLN A 219 -21.60 8.84 3.55
C GLN A 219 -22.51 9.04 4.77
N LEU A 220 -22.04 8.67 5.96
CA LEU A 220 -22.79 8.93 7.20
C LEU A 220 -22.97 10.42 7.46
N PHE A 221 -21.96 11.24 7.13
CA PHE A 221 -22.00 12.69 7.34
C PHE A 221 -22.87 13.43 6.33
N ARG A 222 -22.83 13.04 5.04
CA ARG A 222 -23.58 13.72 3.95
C ARG A 222 -24.97 13.12 3.71
N GLY A 223 -25.12 11.81 3.86
CA GLY A 223 -26.31 11.05 3.46
C GLY A 223 -27.28 10.72 4.59
N GLY A 224 -26.93 11.01 5.86
CA GLY A 224 -27.81 10.79 7.02
C GLY A 224 -27.96 9.33 7.46
N GLY A 225 -27.36 8.36 6.75
CA GLY A 225 -27.32 6.96 7.15
C GLY A 225 -26.52 6.07 6.20
N ILE A 226 -26.16 4.87 6.67
CA ILE A 226 -25.43 3.85 5.90
C ILE A 226 -26.35 2.63 5.69
N PRO A 227 -26.48 2.08 4.47
CA PRO A 227 -27.25 0.85 4.26
C PRO A 227 -26.74 -0.31 5.12
N LEU A 228 -27.66 -1.07 5.72
CA LEU A 228 -27.35 -2.19 6.61
C LEU A 228 -26.38 -3.23 5.99
N PRO A 229 -26.51 -3.63 4.71
CA PRO A 229 -25.55 -4.53 4.07
C PRO A 229 -24.12 -3.98 4.05
N VAL A 230 -23.98 -2.68 3.76
CA VAL A 230 -22.68 -2.00 3.66
C VAL A 230 -22.03 -1.88 5.04
N PHE A 231 -22.81 -1.53 6.06
CA PHE A 231 -22.33 -1.52 7.44
C PHE A 231 -21.92 -2.93 7.91
N SER A 232 -22.71 -3.95 7.60
CA SER A 232 -22.45 -5.34 8.01
C SER A 232 -21.19 -5.90 7.34
N GLU A 233 -21.00 -5.61 6.05
CA GLU A 233 -19.77 -5.96 5.33
C GLU A 233 -18.54 -5.29 5.96
N TRP A 234 -18.62 -3.98 6.23
CA TRP A 234 -17.56 -3.25 6.91
C TRP A 234 -17.27 -3.82 8.30
N TRP A 235 -18.31 -4.13 9.09
CA TRP A 235 -18.17 -4.69 10.42
C TRP A 235 -17.42 -6.03 10.40
N LEU A 236 -17.85 -6.95 9.54
CA LEU A 236 -17.25 -8.28 9.39
C LEU A 236 -15.81 -8.18 8.89
N SER A 237 -15.54 -7.30 7.94
CA SER A 237 -14.18 -7.03 7.45
C SER A 237 -13.27 -6.52 8.57
N LYS A 238 -13.73 -5.53 9.36
CA LYS A 238 -13.00 -5.01 10.52
C LYS A 238 -12.77 -6.05 11.62
N GLN A 239 -13.73 -6.95 11.83
CA GLN A 239 -13.57 -8.04 12.77
C GLN A 239 -12.44 -8.99 12.34
N LYS A 240 -12.44 -9.45 11.08
CA LYS A 240 -11.35 -10.28 10.54
C LYS A 240 -9.99 -9.60 10.65
N PHE A 241 -9.91 -8.30 10.32
CA PHE A 241 -8.67 -7.55 10.46
C PHE A 241 -8.16 -7.52 11.91
N SER A 242 -9.06 -7.32 12.88
CA SER A 242 -8.71 -7.32 14.30
C SER A 242 -8.24 -8.69 14.81
N GLU A 243 -8.83 -9.78 14.31
CA GLU A 243 -8.42 -11.15 14.63
C GLU A 243 -7.03 -11.47 14.06
N ILE A 244 -6.78 -11.09 12.80
CA ILE A 244 -5.46 -11.23 12.16
C ILE A 244 -4.42 -10.39 12.89
N ASP A 245 -4.70 -9.13 13.20
CA ASP A 245 -3.78 -8.24 13.91
C ASP A 245 -3.42 -8.81 15.30
N SER A 246 -4.42 -9.25 16.06
CA SER A 246 -4.21 -9.90 17.36
C SER A 246 -3.37 -11.17 17.25
N PHE A 247 -3.61 -11.99 16.22
CA PHE A 247 -2.81 -13.18 15.95
C PHE A 247 -1.36 -12.83 15.61
N ILE A 248 -1.11 -11.85 14.73
CA ILE A 248 0.25 -11.47 14.32
C ILE A 248 1.02 -10.88 15.51
N LEU A 249 0.40 -9.96 16.26
CA LEU A 249 1.06 -9.32 17.41
C LEU A 249 1.32 -10.30 18.57
N SER A 250 0.47 -11.31 18.76
CA SER A 250 0.69 -12.36 19.75
C SER A 250 1.71 -13.41 19.30
N SER A 251 1.71 -13.75 18.01
CA SER A 251 2.61 -14.74 17.41
C SER A 251 4.05 -14.24 17.27
N PHE A 252 4.21 -12.97 16.90
CA PHE A 252 5.52 -12.38 16.58
C PHE A 252 5.83 -11.24 17.55
N ARG A 253 6.62 -11.54 18.58
CA ARG A 253 7.05 -10.54 19.57
C ARG A 253 7.85 -9.43 18.89
N GLY A 254 7.36 -8.19 18.96
CA GLY A 254 8.00 -7.03 18.34
C GLY A 254 7.52 -6.72 16.91
N ALA A 255 6.51 -7.45 16.42
CA ALA A 255 5.80 -7.05 15.21
C ALA A 255 5.14 -5.68 15.37
N ARG A 256 5.16 -4.89 14.31
CA ARG A 256 4.51 -3.57 14.25
C ARG A 256 3.60 -3.51 13.04
N CYS A 257 2.35 -3.11 13.21
CA CYS A 257 1.47 -2.80 12.09
C CYS A 257 1.93 -1.46 11.45
N GLN A 258 2.24 -1.48 10.15
CA GLN A 258 2.63 -0.28 9.40
C GLN A 258 1.44 0.45 8.80
N GLY A 259 0.27 -0.20 8.76
CA GLY A 259 -0.98 0.37 8.26
C GLY A 259 -1.72 -0.59 7.33
N CYS A 260 -2.93 -0.19 6.92
CA CYS A 260 -3.76 -0.96 6.01
C CYS A 260 -4.06 -0.20 4.71
N ASN A 261 -3.96 -0.88 3.57
CA ASN A 261 -4.25 -0.34 2.25
C ASN A 261 -5.66 -0.74 1.79
N GLY A 262 -6.65 -0.69 2.69
CA GLY A 262 -8.07 -1.04 2.44
C GLY A 262 -8.35 -2.53 2.24
N LEU A 263 -7.54 -3.22 1.44
CA LEU A 263 -7.65 -4.65 1.11
C LEU A 263 -6.54 -5.51 1.71
N SER A 264 -5.46 -4.88 2.18
CA SER A 264 -4.32 -5.57 2.79
C SER A 264 -3.84 -4.86 4.06
N ILE A 265 -3.28 -5.61 4.99
CA ILE A 265 -2.54 -5.06 6.14
C ILE A 265 -1.06 -5.35 5.95
N ARG A 266 -0.22 -4.33 6.20
CA ARG A 266 1.23 -4.46 6.20
C ARG A 266 1.77 -4.47 7.63
N TYR A 267 2.65 -5.43 7.88
CA TYR A 267 3.32 -5.64 9.15
C TYR A 267 4.84 -5.63 8.95
N GLN A 268 5.54 -5.04 9.92
CA GLN A 268 6.97 -5.14 10.07
C GLN A 268 7.26 -6.17 11.16
N LEU A 269 7.81 -7.31 10.77
CA LEU A 269 8.24 -8.35 11.70
C LEU A 269 9.74 -8.21 11.99
N PRO A 270 10.19 -8.45 13.23
CA PRO A 270 11.62 -8.48 13.53
C PRO A 270 12.29 -9.66 12.80
N TYR A 271 13.47 -9.42 12.25
CA TYR A 271 14.32 -10.45 11.66
C TYR A 271 15.52 -10.71 12.58
N ASN A 272 15.43 -11.77 13.38
CA ASN A 272 16.46 -12.19 14.33
C ASN A 272 16.88 -13.64 14.02
N GLU A 273 18.04 -14.08 14.52
CA GLU A 273 18.52 -15.47 14.33
C GLU A 273 17.53 -16.53 14.84
N ASP A 274 16.66 -16.17 15.80
CA ASP A 274 15.65 -17.06 16.40
C ASP A 274 14.41 -17.28 15.51
N PHE A 275 14.21 -16.51 14.44
CA PHE A 275 13.02 -16.58 13.58
C PHE A 275 13.41 -16.58 12.10
N SER A 276 13.29 -17.74 11.45
CA SER A 276 13.52 -17.84 10.02
C SER A 276 12.28 -17.47 9.21
N LEU A 277 12.47 -17.09 7.94
CA LEU A 277 11.38 -16.92 6.97
C LEU A 277 10.47 -18.15 6.89
N ALA A 278 11.05 -19.35 7.02
CA ALA A 278 10.31 -20.61 6.97
C ALA A 278 9.39 -20.78 8.19
N ASP A 279 9.79 -20.29 9.36
CA ASP A 279 8.96 -20.35 10.57
C ASP A 279 7.75 -19.41 10.46
N VAL A 280 7.97 -18.20 9.95
CA VAL A 280 6.89 -17.23 9.67
C VAL A 280 5.89 -17.83 8.67
N PHE A 281 6.39 -18.37 7.56
CA PHE A 281 5.58 -19.02 6.54
C PHE A 281 4.81 -20.22 7.11
N GLY A 282 5.50 -21.10 7.84
CA GLY A 282 4.89 -22.28 8.44
C GLY A 282 3.80 -21.95 9.46
N LEU A 283 3.97 -20.89 10.24
CA LEU A 283 2.97 -20.45 11.21
C LEU A 283 1.74 -19.84 10.53
N LEU A 284 1.94 -19.04 9.48
CA LEU A 284 0.85 -18.46 8.70
C LEU A 284 0.07 -19.53 7.96
N GLU A 285 0.74 -20.48 7.29
CA GLU A 285 0.05 -21.51 6.52
C GLU A 285 -0.79 -22.44 7.41
N ARG A 286 -0.31 -22.77 8.62
CA ARG A 286 -1.06 -23.56 9.60
C ARG A 286 -2.35 -22.88 10.06
N ASN A 287 -2.37 -21.55 10.14
CA ASN A 287 -3.51 -20.77 10.63
C ASN A 287 -4.30 -20.07 9.51
N ARG A 288 -3.89 -20.23 8.25
CA ARG A 288 -4.45 -19.52 7.09
C ARG A 288 -5.97 -19.67 6.99
N ASN A 289 -6.45 -20.90 7.08
CA ASN A 289 -7.88 -21.19 6.97
C ASN A 289 -8.66 -20.68 8.18
N THR A 290 -8.10 -20.80 9.38
CA THR A 290 -8.72 -20.37 10.64
C THR A 290 -8.85 -18.85 10.73
N LEU A 291 -7.84 -18.12 10.25
CA LEU A 291 -7.82 -16.64 10.25
C LEU A 291 -8.50 -16.03 9.02
N GLY A 292 -8.93 -16.85 8.06
CA GLY A 292 -9.52 -16.37 6.81
C GLY A 292 -8.55 -15.51 5.99
N ILE A 293 -7.31 -15.98 5.80
CA ILE A 293 -6.30 -15.30 4.98
C ILE A 293 -6.37 -15.82 3.54
N ALA A 294 -6.74 -14.96 2.60
CA ALA A 294 -6.81 -15.30 1.17
C ALA A 294 -5.41 -15.37 0.55
N GLU A 295 -4.61 -14.33 0.77
CA GLU A 295 -3.26 -14.20 0.21
C GLU A 295 -2.34 -13.53 1.24
N TYR A 296 -1.07 -13.89 1.23
CA TYR A 296 -0.05 -13.17 1.97
C TYR A 296 1.25 -13.11 1.16
N SER A 297 2.04 -12.07 1.40
CA SER A 297 3.40 -11.96 0.87
C SER A 297 4.36 -11.68 2.01
N ILE A 298 5.50 -12.36 2.01
CA ILE A 298 6.59 -12.11 2.96
C ILE A 298 7.79 -11.72 2.12
N SER A 299 8.38 -10.57 2.43
CA SER A 299 9.60 -10.12 1.78
C SER A 299 10.59 -9.58 2.80
N GLN A 300 11.87 -9.71 2.48
CA GLN A 300 12.89 -8.99 3.23
C GLN A 300 12.86 -7.52 2.82
N SER A 301 13.11 -6.62 3.77
CA SER A 301 13.19 -5.18 3.50
C SER A 301 14.05 -4.88 2.27
N THR A 302 13.49 -4.13 1.34
CA THR A 302 14.19 -3.72 0.12
C THR A 302 15.09 -2.51 0.39
N LEU A 303 15.97 -2.17 -0.56
CA LEU A 303 16.71 -0.90 -0.48
C LEU A 303 15.76 0.30 -0.51
N GLU A 304 14.63 0.17 -1.20
CA GLU A 304 13.59 1.19 -1.25
C GLU A 304 12.93 1.38 0.13
N THR A 305 12.61 0.30 0.84
CA THR A 305 12.13 0.37 2.24
C THR A 305 13.14 1.11 3.12
N ILE A 306 14.42 0.73 3.03
CA ILE A 306 15.49 1.34 3.83
C ILE A 306 15.60 2.84 3.52
N PHE A 307 15.53 3.21 2.24
CA PHE A 307 15.55 4.60 1.81
C PHE A 307 14.33 5.37 2.34
N ASN A 308 13.13 4.83 2.19
CA ASN A 308 11.89 5.45 2.68
C ASN A 308 11.90 5.62 4.19
N HIS A 309 12.46 4.66 4.94
CA HIS A 309 12.64 4.77 6.38
C HIS A 309 13.55 5.97 6.77
N PHE A 310 14.64 6.19 6.03
CA PHE A 310 15.50 7.37 6.25
C PHE A 310 14.82 8.67 5.80
N ALA A 311 14.02 8.65 4.74
CA ALA A 311 13.29 9.83 4.27
C ALA A 311 12.17 10.25 5.25
N ALA A 312 11.49 9.29 5.87
CA ALA A 312 10.47 9.53 6.89
C ALA A 312 11.05 10.04 8.22
N ASN A 313 12.32 9.72 8.52
CA ASN A 313 13.02 10.11 9.75
C ASN A 313 14.28 10.95 9.43
N PRO A 314 14.10 12.22 9.01
CA PRO A 314 15.17 13.07 8.47
C PRO A 314 16.30 13.39 9.45
#